data_AF-A0A3D1SCB6-F1
#
_entry.id   AF-A0A3D1SCB6-F1
#
_cell.length_a   1.000
_cell.length_b   1.000
_cell.length_c   1.000
_cell.angle_alpha   90.00
_cell.angle_beta   90.00
_cell.angle_gamma   90.00
#
_symmetry.space_group_name_H-M   'P 1'
#
loop_
_entity.id
_entity.type
_entity.pdbx_description
1 polymer ?
#
loop_
_entity_poly.entity_id
_entity_poly.type
_entity_poly.pdbx_seq_one_letter_code
_entity_poly.pdbx_strand_id
1 'polypeptide(L)'
;MIFRFAIISDEVENFKREIKIDADNTFLDLFKAIVDCTGFNESEMASFFLCDDNWRKEQEITLVEMDTYSDEDPYTMAECVLNDYLEDEKQKLLFVFDYLTERALFIELSEIITGKSLKKP
;
A
#
# COMPACT_ATOMS: atom_id res chain seq x y z
N MET A 1 -15.91 -4.52 1.66
CA MET A 1 -15.30 -5.78 2.21
C MET A 1 -14.18 -5.37 3.15
N ILE A 2 -13.60 -6.22 4.01
CA ILE A 2 -12.45 -5.79 4.82
C ILE A 2 -11.19 -6.50 4.34
N PHE A 3 -10.18 -5.72 3.98
CA PHE A 3 -8.83 -6.20 3.73
C PHE A 3 -8.02 -6.18 5.02
N ARG A 4 -7.26 -7.24 5.27
CA ARG A 4 -6.27 -7.29 6.34
C ARG A 4 -4.88 -7.37 5.73
N PHE A 5 -4.09 -6.32 5.93
CA PHE A 5 -2.70 -6.27 5.52
C PHE A 5 -1.77 -6.67 6.66
N ALA A 6 -0.84 -7.57 6.38
CA ALA A 6 0.30 -7.85 7.24
C ALA A 6 1.52 -7.08 6.71
N ILE A 7 2.18 -6.35 7.58
CA ILE A 7 3.26 -5.43 7.22
C ILE A 7 4.52 -5.81 8.00
N ILE A 8 5.64 -5.97 7.31
CA ILE A 8 6.95 -6.23 7.90
C ILE A 8 8.00 -5.26 7.32
N SER A 9 9.10 -5.11 8.03
CA SER A 9 10.29 -4.37 7.59
C SER A 9 11.48 -5.31 7.67
N ASP A 10 12.33 -5.29 6.65
CA ASP A 10 13.61 -5.99 6.62
C ASP A 10 14.71 -5.23 7.38
N GLU A 11 14.57 -3.91 7.53
CA GLU A 11 15.51 -3.06 8.27
C GLU A 11 15.35 -3.16 9.80
N VAL A 12 14.13 -3.41 10.28
CA VAL A 12 13.81 -3.39 11.71
C VAL A 12 13.42 -4.77 12.19
N GLU A 13 14.31 -5.40 12.98
CA GLU A 13 14.04 -6.71 13.58
C GLU A 13 12.75 -6.71 14.41
N ASN A 14 11.94 -7.75 14.25
CA ASN A 14 10.64 -7.93 14.92
C ASN A 14 9.60 -6.84 14.60
N PHE A 15 9.79 -6.03 13.56
CA PHE A 15 8.75 -5.12 13.09
C PHE A 15 7.63 -5.91 12.43
N LYS A 16 6.44 -5.85 13.03
CA LYS A 16 5.21 -6.37 12.46
C LYS A 16 4.05 -5.44 12.79
N ARG A 17 3.27 -5.10 11.77
CA ARG A 17 1.98 -4.41 11.92
C ARG A 17 0.91 -5.15 11.16
N GLU A 18 -0.31 -4.94 11.60
CA GLU A 18 -1.49 -5.41 10.90
C GLU A 18 -2.43 -4.22 10.76
N ILE A 19 -2.92 -3.97 9.54
CA ILE A 19 -3.89 -2.92 9.24
C ILE A 19 -5.13 -3.58 8.66
N LYS A 20 -6.30 -3.15 9.11
CA LYS A 20 -7.58 -3.55 8.53
C LYS A 20 -8.22 -2.32 7.92
N ILE A 21 -8.68 -2.43 6.69
CA ILE A 21 -9.24 -1.29 5.97
C ILE A 21 -10.39 -1.77 5.09
N ASP A 22 -11.35 -0.89 4.80
CA ASP A 22 -12.40 -1.25 3.85
C ASP A 22 -11.78 -1.40 2.45
N ALA A 23 -12.20 -2.41 1.71
CA ALA A 23 -11.71 -2.67 0.36
C ALA A 23 -12.11 -1.52 -0.60
N ASP A 24 -13.17 -0.78 -0.26
CA ASP A 24 -13.62 0.40 -1.00
C ASP A 24 -12.82 1.67 -0.65
N ASN A 25 -11.85 1.59 0.26
CA ASN A 25 -10.92 2.70 0.53
C ASN A 25 -9.84 2.80 -0.54
N THR A 26 -9.14 3.93 -0.55
CA THR A 26 -8.07 4.22 -1.51
C THR A 26 -6.70 3.78 -0.99
N PHE A 27 -5.72 3.68 -1.88
CA PHE A 27 -4.32 3.53 -1.48
C PHE A 27 -3.84 4.70 -0.62
N LEU A 28 -4.41 5.90 -0.76
CA LEU A 28 -4.12 7.05 0.08
C LEU A 28 -4.59 6.84 1.53
N ASP A 29 -5.74 6.19 1.72
CA ASP A 29 -6.22 5.84 3.06
C ASP A 29 -5.31 4.78 3.71
N LEU A 30 -4.81 3.82 2.93
CA LEU A 30 -3.81 2.85 3.40
C LEU A 30 -2.49 3.54 3.77
N PHE A 31 -2.00 4.46 2.94
CA PHE A 31 -0.81 5.28 3.24
C PHE A 31 -0.96 6.01 4.57
N LYS A 32 -2.08 6.71 4.78
CA LYS A 32 -2.36 7.41 6.04
C LYS A 32 -2.38 6.46 7.23
N ALA A 33 -3.01 5.30 7.09
CA ALA A 33 -3.03 4.27 8.15
C ALA A 33 -1.62 3.75 8.49
N ILE A 34 -0.75 3.57 7.49
CA ILE A 34 0.65 3.19 7.71
C ILE A 34 1.37 4.30 8.46
N VAL A 35 1.32 5.54 7.95
CA VAL A 35 1.97 6.72 8.57
C VAL A 35 1.52 6.89 10.02
N ASP A 36 0.22 6.79 10.30
CA ASP A 36 -0.36 6.93 11.63
C ASP A 36 0.16 5.85 12.60
N CYS A 37 0.37 4.60 12.13
CA CYS A 37 0.80 3.49 12.99
C CYS A 37 2.33 3.33 13.10
N THR A 38 3.11 3.90 12.17
CA THR A 38 4.58 3.86 12.18
C THR A 38 5.21 5.15 12.69
N GLY A 39 4.49 6.28 12.64
CA GLY A 39 5.02 7.61 12.94
C GLY A 39 5.97 8.13 11.85
N PHE A 40 5.86 7.61 10.62
CA PHE A 40 6.62 8.11 9.48
C PHE A 40 6.21 9.54 9.13
N ASN A 41 7.05 10.24 8.37
CA ASN A 41 6.76 11.61 7.99
C ASN A 41 5.90 11.62 6.72
N GLU A 42 4.71 12.23 6.81
CA GLU A 42 3.80 12.41 5.67
C GLU A 42 4.37 13.28 4.53
N SER A 43 5.46 14.01 4.79
CA SER A 43 6.11 14.90 3.82
C SER A 43 7.07 14.18 2.87
N GLU A 44 7.32 12.89 3.07
CA GLU A 44 8.20 12.09 2.20
C GLU A 44 7.45 11.56 0.98
N MET A 45 8.12 11.52 -0.18
CA MET A 45 7.57 10.89 -1.38
C MET A 45 7.45 9.38 -1.13
N ALA A 46 6.29 8.83 -1.45
CA ALA A 46 6.04 7.41 -1.29
C ALA A 46 5.26 6.83 -2.47
N SER A 47 5.45 5.54 -2.71
CA SER A 47 4.68 4.77 -3.68
C SER A 47 4.40 3.36 -3.16
N PHE A 48 3.26 2.83 -3.57
CA PHE A 48 3.00 1.40 -3.51
C PHE A 48 3.40 0.76 -4.83
N PHE A 49 4.03 -0.40 -4.76
CA PHE A 49 4.25 -1.26 -5.91
C PHE A 49 3.47 -2.55 -5.74
N LEU A 50 2.55 -2.86 -6.65
CA LEU A 50 2.00 -4.20 -6.78
C LEU A 50 3.10 -5.13 -7.27
N CYS A 51 3.20 -6.31 -6.68
CA CYS A 51 4.30 -7.22 -6.92
C CYS A 51 3.84 -8.63 -7.30
N ASP A 52 4.71 -9.33 -8.03
CA ASP A 52 4.59 -10.77 -8.24
C ASP A 52 4.89 -11.57 -6.95
N ASP A 53 4.74 -12.90 -7.04
CA ASP A 53 5.04 -13.83 -5.95
C ASP A 53 6.50 -13.77 -5.46
N ASN A 54 7.41 -13.16 -6.23
CA ASN A 54 8.83 -13.02 -5.91
C ASN A 54 9.20 -11.59 -5.48
N TRP A 55 8.23 -10.75 -5.11
CA TRP A 55 8.44 -9.34 -4.72
C TRP A 55 9.02 -8.47 -5.84
N ARG A 56 8.81 -8.85 -7.11
CA ARG A 56 9.19 -8.01 -8.25
C ARG A 56 8.09 -6.99 -8.51
N LYS A 57 8.48 -5.72 -8.61
CA LYS A 57 7.59 -4.58 -8.87
C LYS A 57 6.97 -4.72 -10.27
N GLU A 58 5.65 -4.65 -10.37
CA GLU A 58 4.90 -4.72 -11.64
C GLU A 58 4.21 -3.40 -11.95
N GLN A 59 3.48 -2.84 -10.98
CA GLN A 59 2.74 -1.59 -11.16
C GLN A 59 3.02 -0.63 -10.00
N GLU A 60 3.26 0.63 -10.32
CA GLU A 60 3.50 1.70 -9.34
C GLU A 60 2.23 2.54 -9.14
N ILE A 61 1.91 2.85 -7.89
CA ILE A 61 0.84 3.76 -7.46
C ILE A 61 1.49 4.84 -6.58
N THR A 62 1.50 6.07 -7.09
CA THR A 62 2.28 7.20 -6.56
C THR A 62 1.48 8.07 -5.60
N LEU A 63 2.12 8.62 -4.56
CA LEU A 63 1.44 9.51 -3.59
C LEU A 63 0.94 10.81 -4.23
N VAL A 64 1.73 11.38 -5.14
CA VAL A 64 1.43 12.61 -5.87
C VAL A 64 1.59 12.35 -7.36
N GLU A 65 0.80 13.06 -8.17
CA GLU A 65 0.95 13.02 -9.62
C GLU A 65 2.40 13.33 -10.00
N MET A 66 3.07 12.36 -10.59
CA MET A 66 4.32 12.60 -11.29
C MET A 66 3.98 12.97 -12.72
N ASP A 67 4.52 14.10 -13.20
CA ASP A 67 4.53 14.46 -14.61
C ASP A 67 5.32 13.38 -15.36
N THR A 68 4.61 12.36 -15.86
CA THR A 68 5.18 11.38 -16.77
C THR A 68 5.01 11.88 -18.19
N TYR A 69 5.99 11.60 -19.05
CA TYR A 69 5.93 11.99 -20.47
C TYR A 69 4.94 11.16 -21.31
N SER A 70 4.13 10.30 -20.66
CA SER A 70 3.19 9.41 -21.30
C SER A 70 1.78 10.02 -21.28
N ASP A 71 1.00 9.79 -22.35
CA ASP A 71 -0.45 10.11 -22.42
C ASP A 71 -1.32 9.21 -21.51
N GLU A 72 -0.72 8.44 -20.60
CA GLU A 72 -1.44 7.58 -19.65
C GLU A 72 -1.72 8.33 -18.36
N ASP A 73 -2.95 8.22 -17.84
CA ASP A 73 -3.34 8.86 -16.58
C ASP A 73 -2.44 8.34 -15.44
N PRO A 74 -1.92 9.23 -14.58
CA PRO A 74 -1.06 8.83 -13.47
C PRO A 74 -1.86 8.01 -12.45
N TYR A 75 -1.34 6.82 -12.09
CA TYR A 75 -1.89 6.05 -10.97
C TYR A 75 -1.56 6.73 -9.64
N THR A 76 -2.47 7.57 -9.15
CA THR A 76 -2.32 8.24 -7.86
C THR A 76 -2.98 7.45 -6.75
N MET A 77 -2.39 7.49 -5.55
CA MET A 77 -2.95 6.85 -4.35
C MET A 77 -4.36 7.35 -4.03
N ALA A 78 -4.69 8.60 -4.39
CA ALA A 78 -5.98 9.23 -4.13
C ALA A 78 -7.11 8.68 -5.02
N GLU A 79 -6.79 8.24 -6.23
CA GLU A 79 -7.77 7.77 -7.22
C GLU A 79 -7.82 6.25 -7.33
N CYS A 80 -6.77 5.55 -6.87
CA CYS A 80 -6.75 4.09 -6.86
C CYS A 80 -7.51 3.54 -5.65
N VAL A 81 -8.64 2.87 -5.87
CA VAL A 81 -9.39 2.12 -4.85
C VAL A 81 -8.77 0.73 -4.66
N LEU A 82 -8.60 0.27 -3.42
CA LEU A 82 -7.89 -0.98 -3.13
C LEU A 82 -8.48 -2.19 -3.86
N ASN A 83 -9.81 -2.35 -3.84
CA ASN A 83 -10.50 -3.48 -4.46
C ASN A 83 -10.47 -3.48 -6.00
N ASP A 84 -10.04 -2.39 -6.64
CA ASP A 84 -9.87 -2.36 -8.10
C ASP A 84 -8.52 -2.97 -8.53
N TYR A 85 -7.58 -3.14 -7.59
CA TYR A 85 -6.23 -3.64 -7.84
C TYR A 85 -5.87 -4.89 -7.03
N LEU A 86 -6.63 -5.19 -5.98
CA LEU A 86 -6.41 -6.32 -5.08
C LEU A 86 -7.66 -7.21 -5.06
N GLU A 87 -7.51 -8.45 -5.49
CA GLU A 87 -8.59 -9.43 -5.69
C GLU A 87 -8.39 -10.69 -4.84
N ASP A 88 -7.15 -11.06 -4.53
CA ASP A 88 -6.78 -12.34 -3.93
C ASP A 88 -5.95 -12.18 -2.64
N GLU A 89 -6.17 -13.10 -1.71
CA GLU A 89 -5.27 -13.26 -0.57
C GLU A 89 -3.85 -13.63 -1.05
N LYS A 90 -2.85 -13.23 -0.28
CA LYS A 90 -1.40 -13.38 -0.57
C LYS A 90 -0.83 -12.45 -1.63
N GLN A 91 -1.62 -11.56 -2.24
CA GLN A 91 -1.06 -10.50 -3.06
C GLN A 91 -0.07 -9.64 -2.26
N LYS A 92 1.03 -9.27 -2.93
CA LYS A 92 2.20 -8.61 -2.33
C LYS A 92 2.30 -7.18 -2.81
N LEU A 93 2.64 -6.29 -1.88
CA LEU A 93 2.88 -4.89 -2.16
C LEU A 93 4.16 -4.43 -1.47
N LEU A 94 4.97 -3.65 -2.16
CA LEU A 94 6.06 -2.89 -1.55
C LEU A 94 5.60 -1.46 -1.33
N PHE A 95 5.71 -0.97 -0.10
CA PHE A 95 5.53 0.44 0.21
C PHE A 95 6.90 1.10 0.33
N VAL A 96 7.33 1.80 -0.72
CA VAL A 96 8.60 2.53 -0.75
C VAL A 96 8.35 3.95 -0.27
N PHE A 97 9.06 4.37 0.77
CA PHE A 97 8.90 5.68 1.40
C PHE A 97 10.20 6.51 1.43
N ASP A 98 11.32 5.94 0.95
CA ASP A 98 12.56 6.67 0.67
C ASP A 98 13.20 6.08 -0.60
N TYR A 99 13.18 6.84 -1.70
CA TYR A 99 13.77 6.43 -2.97
C TYR A 99 15.30 6.56 -3.01
N LEU A 100 15.90 7.41 -2.18
CA LEU A 100 17.35 7.62 -2.17
C LEU A 100 18.06 6.44 -1.52
N THR A 101 17.43 5.85 -0.50
CA THR A 101 17.97 4.70 0.23
C THR A 101 17.18 3.41 0.00
N GLU A 102 16.20 3.45 -0.91
CA GLU A 102 15.33 2.33 -1.32
C GLU A 102 14.60 1.63 -0.16
N ARG A 103 14.23 2.39 0.87
CA ARG A 103 13.58 1.85 2.07
C ARG A 103 12.15 1.49 1.76
N ALA A 104 11.77 0.29 2.17
CA ALA A 104 10.45 -0.24 1.90
C ALA A 104 9.86 -1.01 3.08
N LEU A 105 8.53 -1.04 3.15
CA LEU A 105 7.79 -2.04 3.91
C LEU A 105 7.26 -3.11 2.97
N PHE A 106 7.33 -4.35 3.42
CA PHE A 106 6.78 -5.51 2.72
C PHE A 106 5.38 -5.76 3.26
N ILE A 107 4.40 -5.73 2.37
CA ILE A 107 2.98 -5.81 2.70
C ILE A 107 2.37 -7.01 1.98
N GLU A 108 1.60 -7.81 2.71
CA GLU A 108 0.81 -8.92 2.16
C GLU A 108 -0.67 -8.71 2.49
N LEU A 109 -1.55 -8.85 1.50
CA LEU A 109 -3.00 -8.97 1.71
C LEU A 109 -3.28 -10.34 2.34
N SER A 110 -3.24 -10.39 3.66
CA SER A 110 -3.24 -11.64 4.42
C SER A 110 -4.62 -12.32 4.50
N GLU A 111 -5.69 -11.55 4.43
CA GLU A 111 -7.08 -12.04 4.55
C GLU A 111 -8.07 -11.08 3.86
N ILE A 112 -9.09 -11.62 3.19
CA ILE A 112 -10.24 -10.86 2.66
C ILE A 112 -11.51 -11.28 3.39
N ILE A 113 -12.06 -10.39 4.21
CA ILE A 113 -13.23 -10.67 5.06
C ILE A 113 -14.49 -10.11 4.38
N THR A 114 -15.33 -11.00 3.88
CA THR A 114 -16.60 -10.64 3.22
C THR A 114 -17.74 -10.38 4.22
N GLY A 115 -18.77 -9.64 3.80
CA GLY A 115 -19.97 -9.38 4.61
C GLY A 115 -19.79 -8.43 5.80
N LYS A 116 -18.67 -7.71 5.89
CA LYS A 116 -18.38 -6.69 6.89
C LYS A 116 -17.84 -5.41 6.23
N SER A 117 -18.04 -4.28 6.89
CA SER A 117 -17.49 -2.96 6.53
C SER A 117 -16.97 -2.26 7.79
N LEU A 118 -15.91 -1.46 7.65
CA LEU A 118 -15.30 -0.70 8.74
C LEU A 118 -15.72 0.77 8.68
N LYS A 119 -15.96 1.40 9.84
CA LYS A 119 -16.22 2.85 9.91
C LYS A 119 -14.94 3.68 9.81
N LYS A 120 -13.79 3.11 10.16
CA LYS A 120 -12.44 3.68 10.04
C LYS A 120 -11.41 2.55 9.90
N PRO A 121 -10.31 2.77 9.16
CA PRO A 121 -9.14 1.89 9.14
C PRO A 121 -8.52 1.72 10.54
#